data_AF-X1KVC2-F1
#
_entry.id   AF-X1KVC2-F1
#
_cell.length_a   1.000
_cell.length_b   1.000
_cell.length_c   1.000
_cell.angle_alpha   90.00
_cell.angle_beta   90.00
_cell.angle_gamma   90.00
#
_symmetry.space_group_name_H-M   'P 1'
#
loop_
_entity.id
_entity.type
_entity.pdbx_description
1 polymer ?
#
loop_
_entity_poly.entity_id
_entity_poly.type
_entity_poly.pdbx_seq_one_letter_code
_entity_poly.pdbx_strand_id
1 'polypeptide(L)' 'ERTLRVVFQKEVPEKELEMEGITKIEKEGNKYILTIAGNEEEVLKKINSYPLFSLNFEEVDLEDIFLRYFKNKEEK' A
#
# COMPACT_ATOMS: atom_id res chain seq x y z
N GLU A 1 10.03 -2.74 2.95
CA GLU A 1 8.83 -2.21 2.26
C GLU A 1 7.63 -2.38 3.17
N ARG A 2 6.67 -1.44 3.13
CA ARG A 2 5.41 -1.50 3.87
C ARG A 2 4.25 -1.36 2.89
N THR A 3 3.19 -2.11 3.08
CA THR A 3 1.97 -1.95 2.31
C THR A 3 1.01 -1.03 3.05
N LEU A 4 0.51 0.00 2.39
CA LEU A 4 -0.48 0.92 2.89
C LEU A 4 -1.77 0.75 2.09
N ARG A 5 -2.86 0.42 2.78
CA ARG A 5 -4.19 0.36 2.20
C ARG A 5 -4.92 1.66 2.50
N VAL A 6 -5.35 2.37 1.46
CA VAL A 6 -6.02 3.66 1.57
C VAL A 6 -7.31 3.70 0.76
N VAL A 7 -8.34 4.31 1.33
CA VAL A 7 -9.61 4.60 0.67
C VAL A 7 -9.87 6.09 0.79
N PHE A 8 -9.98 6.77 -0.35
CA PHE A 8 -10.29 8.19 -0.41
C PHE A 8 -11.80 8.43 -0.44
N GLN A 9 -12.27 9.53 0.13
CA GLN A 9 -13.69 9.90 0.09
C GLN A 9 -14.14 10.34 -1.31
N LYS A 10 -13.20 10.83 -2.12
CA LYS A 10 -13.40 11.20 -3.52
C LYS A 10 -12.36 10.49 -4.37
N GLU A 11 -12.67 10.27 -5.65
CA GLU A 11 -11.69 9.67 -6.56
C GLU A 11 -10.45 10.56 -6.65
N VAL A 12 -9.30 9.97 -6.30
CA VAL A 12 -7.98 10.57 -6.49
C VAL A 12 -7.35 9.90 -7.72
N PRO A 13 -6.86 10.67 -8.72
CA PRO A 13 -6.17 10.10 -9.87
C PRO A 13 -4.90 9.35 -9.43
N GLU A 14 -4.64 8.19 -10.03
CA GLU A 14 -3.47 7.37 -9.70
C GLU A 14 -2.15 8.13 -9.87
N LYS A 15 -2.07 9.00 -10.90
CA LYS A 15 -0.91 9.87 -11.15
C LYS A 15 -0.55 10.80 -10.00
N GLU A 16 -1.50 11.14 -9.13
CA GLU A 16 -1.22 11.96 -7.94
C GLU A 16 -0.56 11.17 -6.81
N LEU A 17 -0.62 9.83 -6.90
CA LEU A 17 0.00 8.87 -5.98
C LEU A 17 1.34 8.35 -6.52
N GLU A 18 1.65 8.59 -7.80
CA GLU A 18 2.97 8.33 -8.38
C GLU A 18 3.98 9.35 -7.80
N MET A 19 4.68 8.96 -6.74
CA MET A 19 5.67 9.81 -6.08
C MET A 19 6.86 9.00 -5.56
N GLU A 20 7.95 9.71 -5.27
CA GLU A 20 9.14 9.12 -4.68
C GLU A 20 8.80 8.46 -3.33
N GLY A 21 9.19 7.18 -3.19
CA GLY A 21 8.90 6.38 -2.01
C GLY A 21 7.82 5.32 -2.23
N ILE A 22 6.94 5.49 -3.22
CA ILE A 22 5.96 4.48 -3.64
C ILE A 22 6.54 3.68 -4.81
N THR A 23 6.66 2.36 -4.65
CA THR A 23 7.19 1.45 -5.67
C THR A 23 6.13 0.68 -6.43
N LYS A 24 4.93 0.58 -5.86
CA LYS A 24 3.80 -0.13 -6.47
C LYS A 24 2.49 0.51 -6.07
N ILE A 25 1.57 0.62 -7.01
CA ILE A 25 0.21 1.09 -6.81
C ILE A 25 -0.74 0.06 -7.42
N GLU A 26 -1.69 -0.43 -6.63
CA GLU A 26 -2.73 -1.34 -7.08
C GLU A 26 -4.09 -0.73 -6.73
N LYS A 27 -4.97 -0.61 -7.73
CA LYS A 27 -6.33 -0.09 -7.56
C LYS A 27 -7.34 -1.24 -7.56
N GLU A 28 -8.07 -1.39 -6.46
CA GLU A 28 -9.17 -2.34 -6.31
C GLU A 28 -10.48 -1.57 -6.07
N GLY A 29 -11.16 -1.19 -7.16
CA GLY A 29 -12.38 -0.37 -7.10
C GLY A 29 -12.07 1.05 -6.60
N ASN A 30 -12.54 1.38 -5.39
CA ASN A 30 -12.26 2.67 -4.73
C ASN A 30 -11.10 2.61 -3.72
N LYS A 31 -10.42 1.48 -3.62
CA LYS A 31 -9.31 1.25 -2.71
C LYS A 31 -7.99 1.31 -3.49
N TYR A 32 -6.99 1.91 -2.87
CA TYR A 32 -5.61 1.86 -3.34
C TYR A 32 -4.76 1.09 -2.34
N ILE A 33 -3.93 0.21 -2.86
CA ILE A 33 -2.90 -0.53 -2.13
C ILE A 33 -1.56 0.01 -2.64
N LEU A 34 -0.80 0.63 -1.74
CA LEU A 34 0.46 1.30 -2.05
C LEU A 34 1.59 0.55 -1.37
N THR A 35 2.63 0.19 -2.11
CA THR A 35 3.87 -0.34 -1.54
C THR A 35 4.86 0.80 -1.36
N ILE A 36 5.23 1.06 -0.10
CA ILE A 36 6.16 2.13 0.29
C ILE A 36 7.53 1.49 0.58
N ALA A 37 8.55 1.90 -0.17
CA ALA A 37 9.93 1.43 0.01
C ALA A 37 10.91 2.53 0.48
N GLY A 38 10.45 3.78 0.60
CA GLY A 38 11.23 4.92 1.09
C GLY A 38 10.35 6.13 1.36
N ASN A 39 10.90 7.19 1.96
CA ASN A 39 10.24 8.48 2.20
C ASN A 39 8.82 8.38 2.82
N GLU A 40 8.62 7.43 3.74
CA GLU A 40 7.30 7.11 4.32
C GLU A 40 6.59 8.36 4.89
N GLU A 41 7.32 9.25 5.55
CA GLU A 41 6.74 10.47 6.12
C GLU A 41 6.15 11.40 5.06
N GLU A 42 6.85 11.60 3.93
CA GLU A 42 6.40 12.45 2.83
C GLU A 42 5.22 11.80 2.09
N VAL A 43 5.27 10.48 1.90
CA VAL A 43 4.15 9.71 1.34
C VAL A 43 2.91 9.87 2.22
N LEU A 44 3.04 9.69 3.53
CA LEU A 44 1.93 9.86 4.46
C LEU A 44 1.40 11.29 4.49
N LYS A 45 2.26 12.31 4.45
CA LYS A 45 1.82 13.72 4.35
C LYS A 45 1.00 13.96 3.09
N LYS A 46 1.48 13.49 1.94
CA LYS A 46 0.77 13.62 0.66
C LYS A 46 -0.58 12.91 0.70
N ILE A 47 -0.63 11.68 1.20
CA ILE A 47 -1.89 10.93 1.31
C ILE A 47 -2.87 11.63 2.26
N ASN A 48 -2.41 12.08 3.43
CA ASN A 48 -3.23 12.82 4.39
C ASN A 48 -3.69 14.21 3.89
N SER A 49 -3.10 14.73 2.80
CA SER A 49 -3.58 15.95 2.16
C SER A 49 -4.91 15.77 1.40
N TYR A 50 -5.26 14.52 1.08
CA TYR A 50 -6.55 14.19 0.47
C TYR A 50 -7.57 13.78 1.53
N PRO A 51 -8.88 13.99 1.30
CA PRO A 51 -9.92 13.50 2.21
C PRO A 51 -9.95 11.96 2.26
N LEU A 52 -9.58 11.38 3.40
CA LEU A 52 -9.52 9.94 3.63
C LEU A 52 -10.81 9.41 4.23
N PHE A 53 -11.25 8.24 3.76
CA PHE A 53 -12.28 7.43 4.40
C PHE A 53 -11.66 6.40 5.35
N SER A 54 -10.55 5.77 4.93
CA SER A 54 -9.82 4.80 5.74
C SER A 54 -8.35 4.73 5.30
N LEU A 55 -7.46 4.50 6.26
CA LEU A 55 -6.02 4.32 6.04
C LEU A 55 -5.53 3.27 7.04
N ASN A 56 -4.92 2.20 6.55
CA ASN A 56 -4.36 1.12 7.38
C ASN A 56 -3.06 0.61 6.78
N PHE A 57 -2.05 0.44 7.61
CA PHE A 57 -0.88 -0.35 7.22
C PHE A 57 -1.24 -1.83 7.26
N GLU A 58 -0.80 -2.57 6.25
CA GLU A 58 -0.86 -4.02 6.29
C GLU A 58 0.17 -4.51 7.30
N GLU A 59 -0.33 -5.08 8.38
CA GLU A 59 0.51 -5.86 9.28
C GLU A 59 0.65 -7.24 8.66
N VAL A 60 1.89 -7.68 8.45
CA VAL A 60 2.15 -9.06 8.04
C VAL A 60 1.90 -9.93 9.27
N ASP A 61 0.91 -10.80 9.20
CA ASP A 61 0.65 -11.77 10.25
C ASP A 61 1.48 -13.05 10.05
N LEU A 62 1.54 -13.87 11.10
CA LEU A 62 2.34 -15.10 11.08
C LEU A 62 1.85 -16.09 10.01
N GLU A 63 0.56 -16.05 9.67
CA GLU A 63 -0.04 -16.89 8.64
C GLU A 63 0.45 -16.51 7.25
N ASP A 64 0.52 -15.21 6.93
CA ASP A 64 1.14 -14.72 5.69
C ASP A 64 2.62 -15.11 5.58
N ILE A 65 3.38 -15.03 6.68
CA ILE A 65 4.79 -15.46 6.70
C ILE A 65 4.90 -16.96 6.43
N PHE A 66 4.05 -17.75 7.06
CA PHE A 66 3.99 -19.19 6.88
C PHE A 66 3.68 -19.52 5.41
N LEU A 67 2.60 -18.98 4.85
CA LEU A 67 2.20 -19.20 3.46
C LEU A 67 3.30 -18.82 2.47
N ARG A 68 3.96 -17.67 2.64
CA ARG A 68 5.09 -17.25 1.79
C ARG A 68 6.27 -18.23 1.84
N TYR A 69 6.60 -18.74 3.04
CA TYR A 69 7.70 -19.69 3.22
C TYR A 69 7.44 -21.03 2.50
N PHE A 70 6.22 -21.56 2.58
CA PHE A 70 5.86 -22.81 1.93
C PHE A 70 5.67 -22.67 0.41
N LYS A 71 5.06 -21.57 -0.04
CA LYS A 71 4.89 -21.30 -1.48
C LYS A 71 6.24 -21.25 -2.22
N ASN A 72 7.26 -20.63 -1.61
CA ASN A 72 8.62 -20.59 -2.18
C ASN A 72 9.36 -21.94 -2.13
N LYS A 73 8.86 -22.92 -1.37
CA LYS A 73 9.44 -24.27 -1.27
C LYS A 73 8.93 -25.23 -2.33
N GLU A 74 7.74 -25.01 -2.88
CA GLU A 74 7.15 -25.87 -3.91
C GLU A 74 7.65 -25.52 -5.33
N GLU A 75 8.29 -24.35 -5.50
CA GLU A 75 8.90 -23.92 -6.78
C GLU A 75 10.40 -24.29 -6.92
N LYS A 76 10.92 -25.23 -6.10
CA LYS A 76 12.28 -25.78 -6.21
C LYS A 76 12.27 -27.30 -6.25
#